data_AF-A0A843HDK3-F1
#
_entry.id   AF-A0A843HDK3-F1
#
_cell.length_a   1.000
_cell.length_b   1.000
_cell.length_c   1.000
_cell.angle_alpha   90.00
_cell.angle_beta   90.00
_cell.angle_gamma   90.00
#
_symmetry.space_group_name_H-M   'P 1'
#
loop_
_entity.id
_entity.type
_entity.pdbx_description
1 polymer ?
#
loop_
_entity_poly.entity_id
_entity_poly.type
_entity_poly.pdbx_seq_one_letter_code
_entity_poly.pdbx_strand_id
1 'polypeptide(L)'
;KLLDLTIENEIPTIAAVSEDLTLKDPALLTLGIGTHLDPNIAAIRAITEVAQSRATQIHGTREDTTRANLLRQTGYERMKRLNRHWFRSSQKTINLEDMPDRSSDSFKKDIDISMKLLEKSGIKDAYYVNLTRDINIPVVRVIIPQMEVYSVDTSRIGNRLKQKDPIAGSLI
;
A
#
# COMPACT_ATOMS: atom_id res chain seq x y z
N LYS A 1 3.07 12.91 4.73
CA LYS A 1 4.44 12.38 4.61
C LYS A 1 4.44 11.25 3.60
N LEU A 2 5.47 11.10 2.75
CA LEU A 2 5.67 9.92 1.90
C LEU A 2 6.72 8.99 2.51
N LEU A 3 6.53 7.69 2.36
CA LEU A 3 7.44 6.63 2.78
C LEU A 3 7.68 5.70 1.61
N ASP A 4 8.95 5.39 1.38
CA ASP A 4 9.34 4.36 0.43
C ASP A 4 9.16 2.98 1.08
N LEU A 5 8.26 2.18 0.53
CA LEU A 5 7.99 0.79 0.90
C LEU A 5 8.47 -0.17 -0.18
N THR A 6 9.31 0.29 -1.11
CA THR A 6 9.86 -0.54 -2.17
C THR A 6 10.65 -1.69 -1.57
N ILE A 7 10.34 -2.90 -2.02
CA ILE A 7 10.95 -4.14 -1.53
C ILE A 7 12.01 -4.63 -2.53
N GLU A 8 12.51 -5.85 -2.35
CA GLU A 8 13.56 -6.45 -3.18
C GLU A 8 13.20 -6.61 -4.67
N ASN A 9 11.92 -6.51 -5.06
CA ASN A 9 11.53 -6.44 -6.47
C ASN A 9 11.84 -5.09 -7.13
N GLU A 10 12.22 -4.06 -6.35
CA GLU A 10 12.54 -2.72 -6.83
C GLU A 10 11.40 -2.01 -7.59
N ILE A 11 10.15 -2.50 -7.47
CA ILE A 11 8.97 -1.85 -8.03
C ILE A 11 8.55 -0.74 -7.07
N PRO A 12 8.59 0.56 -7.48
CA PRO A 12 8.23 1.67 -6.61
C PRO A 12 6.89 1.44 -5.91
N THR A 13 6.94 1.36 -4.58
CA THR A 13 5.75 1.28 -3.72
C THR A 13 5.86 2.35 -2.65
N ILE A 14 4.95 3.31 -2.67
CA ILE A 14 5.00 4.51 -1.85
C ILE A 14 3.76 4.53 -0.96
N ALA A 15 3.97 4.73 0.34
CA ALA A 15 2.88 5.06 1.25
C ALA A 15 2.81 6.56 1.51
N ALA A 16 1.60 7.09 1.49
CA ALA A 16 1.28 8.44 1.96
C ALA A 16 0.57 8.34 3.30
N VAL A 17 1.09 9.08 4.29
CA VAL A 17 0.53 9.17 5.64
C VAL A 17 -0.04 10.57 5.83
N SER A 18 -1.32 10.64 6.21
CA SER A 18 -2.02 11.89 6.52
C SER A 18 -2.07 12.17 8.01
N GLU A 19 -1.94 13.45 8.35
CA GLU A 19 -2.08 13.95 9.70
C GLU A 19 -2.91 15.24 9.65
N ASP A 20 -4.01 15.29 10.39
CA ASP A 20 -4.85 16.48 10.50
C ASP A 20 -4.46 17.25 11.76
N LEU A 21 -3.59 18.25 11.59
CA LEU A 21 -3.04 19.02 12.71
C LEU A 21 -4.07 19.95 13.37
N THR A 22 -5.21 20.19 12.71
CA THR A 22 -6.28 21.07 13.17
C THR A 22 -7.30 20.29 13.99
N LEU A 23 -7.96 19.30 13.37
CA LEU A 23 -9.00 18.53 14.05
C LEU A 23 -8.42 17.50 15.00
N LYS A 24 -7.20 17.00 14.70
CA LYS A 24 -6.56 15.89 15.42
C LYS A 24 -7.51 14.71 15.62
N ASP A 25 -8.34 14.44 14.63
CA ASP A 25 -9.29 13.32 14.67
C ASP A 25 -8.53 12.02 14.37
N PRO A 26 -8.44 11.07 15.32
CA PRO A 26 -7.77 9.79 15.10
C PRO A 26 -8.41 8.96 13.98
N ALA A 27 -9.69 9.16 13.65
CA ALA A 27 -10.34 8.47 12.53
C ALA A 27 -9.85 9.00 11.17
N LEU A 28 -9.25 10.19 11.13
CA LEU A 28 -8.70 10.82 9.93
C LEU A 28 -7.19 10.60 9.77
N LEU A 29 -6.57 9.81 10.65
CA LEU A 29 -5.22 9.26 10.47
C LEU A 29 -5.27 8.15 9.41
N THR A 30 -5.32 8.57 8.15
CA THR A 30 -5.45 7.65 7.00
C THR A 30 -4.12 7.43 6.29
N LEU A 31 -4.03 6.27 5.65
CA LEU A 31 -2.93 5.82 4.82
C LEU A 31 -3.43 5.62 3.38
N GLY A 32 -2.56 5.83 2.41
CA GLY A 32 -2.76 5.42 1.02
C GLY A 32 -1.48 4.82 0.49
N ILE A 33 -1.57 3.84 -0.40
CA ILE A 33 -0.41 3.07 -0.89
C ILE A 33 -0.50 2.95 -2.41
N GLY A 34 0.48 3.53 -3.09
CA GLY A 34 0.59 3.46 -4.54
C GLY A 34 1.77 2.59 -4.97
N THR A 35 1.53 1.72 -5.95
CA THR A 35 2.57 0.94 -6.63
C THR A 35 2.50 1.19 -8.13
N HIS A 36 3.63 1.49 -8.76
CA HIS A 36 3.76 1.68 -10.21
C HIS A 36 5.23 1.59 -10.65
N LEU A 37 5.50 1.29 -11.93
CA LEU A 37 6.88 1.30 -12.45
C LEU A 37 7.48 2.71 -12.54
N ASP A 38 6.63 3.72 -12.67
CA ASP A 38 6.96 5.14 -12.55
C ASP A 38 6.73 5.61 -11.10
N PRO A 39 7.76 6.06 -10.37
CA PRO A 39 7.64 6.52 -8.99
C PRO A 39 6.72 7.74 -8.83
N ASN A 40 6.57 8.60 -9.83
CA ASN A 40 5.64 9.74 -9.78
C ASN A 40 4.20 9.25 -9.75
N ILE A 41 3.85 8.29 -10.61
CA ILE A 41 2.51 7.67 -10.60
C ILE A 41 2.27 6.92 -9.28
N ALA A 42 3.26 6.21 -8.75
CA ALA A 42 3.14 5.56 -7.44
C ALA A 42 2.85 6.59 -6.33
N ALA A 43 3.53 7.74 -6.31
CA ALA A 43 3.28 8.81 -5.35
C ALA A 43 1.88 9.43 -5.52
N ILE A 44 1.45 9.72 -6.75
CA ILE A 44 0.11 10.25 -7.06
C ILE A 44 -0.97 9.29 -6.56
N ARG A 45 -0.81 7.98 -6.80
CA ARG A 45 -1.76 6.96 -6.33
C ARG A 45 -1.83 6.93 -4.79
N ALA A 46 -0.68 6.97 -4.12
CA ALA A 46 -0.64 6.98 -2.67
C ALA A 46 -1.37 8.20 -2.07
N ILE A 47 -1.13 9.39 -2.64
CA ILE A 47 -1.76 10.65 -2.19
C ILE A 47 -3.26 10.66 -2.48
N THR A 48 -3.67 10.19 -3.66
CA THR A 48 -5.09 10.16 -4.03
C THR A 48 -5.87 9.11 -3.23
N GLU A 49 -5.25 7.99 -2.85
CA GLU A 49 -5.86 7.00 -1.96
C GLU A 49 -6.03 7.52 -0.52
N VAL A 50 -5.11 8.35 -0.03
CA VAL A 50 -5.30 9.11 1.22
C VAL A 50 -6.55 9.99 1.12
N ALA A 51 -6.68 10.76 0.04
CA ALA A 51 -7.83 11.64 -0.16
C ALA A 51 -9.14 10.84 -0.21
N GLN A 52 -9.16 9.73 -0.95
CA GLN A 52 -10.30 8.81 -1.03
C GLN A 52 -10.66 8.22 0.35
N SER A 53 -9.66 7.77 1.11
CA SER A 53 -9.85 7.20 2.45
C SER A 53 -10.46 8.23 3.40
N ARG A 54 -9.94 9.47 3.40
CA ARG A 54 -10.50 10.57 4.20
C ARG A 54 -11.92 10.91 3.79
N ALA A 55 -12.18 11.08 2.50
CA ALA A 55 -13.53 11.41 2.01
C ALA A 55 -14.55 10.34 2.43
N THR A 56 -14.16 9.06 2.36
CA THR A 56 -15.01 7.94 2.79
C THR A 56 -15.29 7.98 4.30
N GLN A 57 -14.29 8.31 5.12
CA GLN A 57 -14.48 8.44 6.58
C GLN A 57 -15.39 9.62 6.95
N ILE A 58 -15.24 10.76 6.26
CA ILE A 58 -16.08 11.95 6.49
C ILE A 58 -17.53 11.68 6.07
N HIS A 59 -17.71 11.02 4.92
CA HIS A 59 -19.04 10.71 4.39
C HIS A 59 -19.78 9.65 5.23
N GLY A 60 -19.07 8.85 6.04
CA GLY A 60 -19.69 7.90 6.97
C GLY A 60 -20.32 6.68 6.31
N THR A 61 -20.01 6.37 5.05
CA THR A 61 -20.66 5.32 4.24
C THR A 61 -20.10 3.90 4.38
N ARG A 62 -19.10 3.67 5.22
CA ARG A 62 -18.72 2.29 5.57
C ARG A 62 -19.56 1.80 6.74
N GLU A 63 -19.91 0.52 6.72
CA GLU A 63 -20.44 -0.24 7.87
C GLU A 63 -19.51 -0.18 9.12
N ASP A 64 -18.31 0.39 8.97
CA ASP A 64 -17.27 0.61 9.99
C ASP A 64 -17.52 1.80 10.95
N THR A 65 -18.72 2.38 11.04
CA THR A 65 -19.00 3.49 11.99
C THR A 65 -18.68 3.10 13.44
N THR A 66 -18.89 1.83 13.80
CA THR A 66 -18.48 1.26 15.11
C THR A 66 -16.96 1.29 15.30
N ARG A 67 -16.19 0.96 14.26
CA ARG A 67 -14.72 0.99 14.29
C ARG A 67 -14.20 2.43 14.37
N ALA A 68 -14.78 3.36 13.61
CA ALA A 68 -14.43 4.78 13.67
C ALA A 68 -14.67 5.37 15.07
N ASN A 69 -15.81 5.02 15.70
CA ASN A 69 -16.12 5.44 17.08
C ASN A 69 -15.12 4.85 18.09
N LEU A 70 -14.74 3.57 17.94
CA LEU A 70 -13.72 2.93 18.79
C LEU A 70 -12.34 3.60 18.62
N LEU A 71 -11.97 3.99 17.40
CA LEU A 71 -10.73 4.73 17.14
C LEU A 71 -10.74 6.12 17.79
N ARG A 72 -11.88 6.83 17.76
CA ARG A 72 -12.06 8.12 18.45
C ARG A 72 -11.85 8.02 19.95
N GLN A 73 -12.33 6.95 20.58
CA GLN A 73 -12.11 6.71 22.02
C GLN A 73 -10.64 6.44 22.38
N THR A 74 -9.83 5.96 21.42
CA THR A 74 -8.40 5.71 21.64
C THR A 74 -7.63 7.04 21.78
N GLY A 75 -8.07 8.09 21.08
CA GLY A 75 -7.45 9.40 21.08
C GLY A 75 -6.25 9.52 20.13
N TYR A 76 -6.03 10.73 19.63
CA TYR A 76 -5.07 11.07 18.58
C TYR A 76 -3.62 10.64 18.87
N GLU A 77 -3.07 11.11 20.00
CA GLU A 77 -1.66 10.85 20.34
C GLU A 77 -1.41 9.36 20.64
N ARG A 78 -2.39 8.67 21.23
CA ARG A 78 -2.29 7.22 21.47
C ARG A 78 -2.30 6.45 20.16
N MET A 79 -3.17 6.81 19.20
CA MET A 79 -3.20 6.20 17.88
C MET A 79 -1.88 6.40 17.12
N LYS A 80 -1.30 7.61 17.17
CA LYS A 80 0.04 7.87 16.62
C LYS A 80 1.11 7.02 17.29
N ARG A 81 1.07 6.87 18.62
CA ARG A 81 2.03 6.04 19.37
C ARG A 81 1.95 4.56 19.03
N LEU A 82 0.74 4.02 18.87
CA LEU A 82 0.53 2.63 18.44
C LEU A 82 1.04 2.39 17.01
N ASN A 83 0.88 3.38 16.14
CA ASN A 83 1.28 3.34 14.72
C ASN A 83 2.57 4.09 14.43
N ARG A 84 3.46 4.19 15.42
CA ARG A 84 4.64 5.07 15.40
C ARG A 84 5.53 4.92 14.16
N HIS A 85 5.60 3.73 13.57
CA HIS A 85 6.43 3.44 12.38
C HIS A 85 6.02 4.33 11.20
N TRP A 86 4.74 4.68 11.08
CA TRP A 86 4.22 5.58 10.05
C TRP A 86 4.48 7.07 10.32
N PHE A 87 4.53 7.48 11.60
CA PHE A 87 4.54 8.89 12.01
C PHE A 87 5.88 9.40 12.52
N ARG A 88 6.84 8.52 12.81
CA ARG A 88 8.18 8.91 13.27
C ARG A 88 8.92 9.70 12.19
N SER A 89 9.83 10.58 12.61
CA SER A 89 10.75 11.25 11.70
C SER A 89 11.59 10.23 10.94
N SER A 90 11.73 10.42 9.63
CA SER A 90 12.64 9.58 8.84
C SER A 90 14.09 9.97 9.16
N GLN A 91 14.95 8.99 9.38
CA GLN A 91 16.39 9.24 9.56
C GLN A 91 17.09 9.59 8.25
N LYS A 92 16.51 9.18 7.12
CA LYS A 92 17.01 9.42 5.76
C LYS A 92 15.87 9.89 4.88
N THR A 93 16.21 10.74 3.91
CA THR A 93 15.32 11.23 2.86
C THR A 93 15.98 11.02 1.51
N ILE A 94 15.19 10.72 0.50
CA ILE A 94 15.61 10.61 -0.91
C ILE A 94 14.72 11.54 -1.73
N ASN A 95 15.18 11.96 -2.91
CA ASN A 95 14.30 12.63 -3.85
C ASN A 95 13.51 11.57 -4.64
N LEU A 96 12.29 11.92 -5.05
CA LEU A 96 11.47 11.03 -5.86
C LEU A 96 12.13 10.75 -7.21
N GLU A 97 12.87 11.73 -7.75
CA GLU A 97 13.66 11.63 -8.98
C GLU A 97 14.84 10.66 -8.87
N ASP A 98 15.30 10.35 -7.66
CA ASP A 98 16.36 9.36 -7.42
C ASP A 98 15.82 7.92 -7.50
N MET A 99 14.49 7.75 -7.53
CA MET A 99 13.86 6.43 -7.69
C MET A 99 13.85 6.04 -9.18
N PRO A 100 14.23 4.79 -9.51
CA PRO A 100 14.30 4.34 -10.89
C PRO A 100 12.91 4.19 -11.52
N ASP A 101 12.64 5.02 -12.53
CA ASP A 101 11.51 4.84 -13.45
C ASP A 101 11.82 3.72 -14.45
N ARG A 102 10.97 2.68 -14.45
CA ARG A 102 11.06 1.54 -15.37
C ARG A 102 9.80 1.38 -16.22
N SER A 103 8.94 2.40 -16.23
CA SER A 103 7.73 2.39 -17.05
C SER A 103 8.08 2.51 -18.54
N SER A 104 7.12 2.14 -19.38
CA SER A 104 7.24 2.25 -20.83
C SER A 104 5.94 2.73 -21.46
N ASP A 105 5.96 2.87 -22.78
CA ASP A 105 4.81 3.24 -23.61
C ASP A 105 3.90 2.05 -23.96
N SER A 106 4.11 0.88 -23.36
CA SER A 106 3.42 -0.35 -23.75
C SER A 106 3.06 -1.23 -22.56
N PHE A 107 1.77 -1.53 -22.41
CA PHE A 107 1.28 -2.45 -21.37
C PHE A 107 1.99 -3.81 -21.39
N LYS A 108 2.26 -4.37 -22.58
CA LYS A 108 2.96 -5.66 -22.68
C LYS A 108 4.38 -5.55 -22.12
N LYS A 109 5.12 -4.50 -22.50
CA LYS A 109 6.49 -4.28 -21.99
C LYS A 109 6.47 -4.07 -20.47
N ASP A 110 5.52 -3.32 -19.94
CA ASP A 110 5.40 -3.09 -18.50
C ASP A 110 5.07 -4.36 -17.71
N ILE A 111 4.23 -5.24 -18.26
CA ILE A 111 3.98 -6.58 -17.69
C ILE A 111 5.27 -7.41 -17.73
N ASP A 112 5.98 -7.44 -18.87
CA ASP A 112 7.23 -8.18 -19.03
C ASP A 112 8.33 -7.66 -18.04
N ILE A 113 8.41 -6.34 -17.82
CA ILE A 113 9.30 -5.71 -16.84
C ILE A 113 8.89 -6.10 -15.42
N SER A 114 7.60 -6.01 -15.09
CA SER A 114 7.08 -6.37 -13.78
C SER A 114 7.36 -7.83 -13.43
N MET A 115 7.20 -8.75 -14.39
CA MET A 115 7.55 -10.17 -14.19
C MET A 115 9.05 -10.36 -13.90
N LYS A 116 9.93 -9.71 -14.67
CA LYS A 116 11.39 -9.77 -14.42
C LYS A 116 11.78 -9.20 -13.06
N LEU A 117 11.10 -8.16 -12.60
CA LEU A 117 11.33 -7.56 -11.29
C LEU A 117 10.82 -8.46 -10.16
N LEU A 118 9.68 -9.14 -10.35
CA LEU A 118 9.16 -10.13 -9.40
C LEU A 118 10.10 -11.34 -9.24
N GLU A 119 10.84 -11.73 -10.27
CA GLU A 119 11.86 -12.79 -10.17
C GLU A 119 12.96 -12.46 -9.13
N LYS A 120 13.30 -11.18 -8.94
CA LYS A 120 14.24 -10.74 -7.88
C LYS A 120 13.74 -11.09 -6.47
N SER A 121 12.42 -11.21 -6.31
CA SER A 121 11.75 -11.64 -5.09
C SER A 121 11.53 -13.17 -5.02
N GLY A 122 12.09 -13.95 -5.95
CA GLY A 122 11.87 -15.41 -6.03
C GLY A 122 10.52 -15.82 -6.63
N ILE A 123 9.74 -14.87 -7.15
CA ILE A 123 8.43 -15.13 -7.76
C ILE A 123 8.62 -15.39 -9.24
N LYS A 124 8.23 -16.58 -9.69
CA LYS A 124 8.41 -17.02 -11.09
C LYS A 124 7.13 -17.05 -11.90
N ASP A 125 5.98 -17.11 -11.23
CA ASP A 125 4.70 -17.34 -11.86
C ASP A 125 3.69 -16.27 -11.45
N ALA A 126 2.87 -15.86 -12.41
CA ALA A 126 1.67 -15.08 -12.19
C ALA A 126 0.56 -15.68 -13.06
N TYR A 127 -0.59 -15.92 -12.45
CA TYR A 127 -1.77 -16.44 -13.13
C TYR A 127 -2.81 -15.34 -13.23
N TYR A 128 -3.67 -15.41 -14.25
CA TYR A 128 -4.86 -14.57 -14.31
C TYR A 128 -6.08 -15.39 -14.69
N VAL A 129 -7.24 -14.96 -14.19
CA VAL A 129 -8.55 -15.49 -14.58
C VAL A 129 -9.32 -14.36 -15.23
N ASN A 130 -9.83 -14.59 -16.45
CA ASN A 130 -10.74 -13.67 -17.12
C ASN A 130 -12.13 -13.75 -16.46
N LEU A 131 -12.62 -12.61 -16.00
CA LEU A 131 -13.92 -12.43 -15.35
C LEU A 131 -14.84 -11.49 -16.14
N THR A 132 -14.54 -11.27 -17.43
CA THR A 132 -15.38 -10.47 -18.33
C THR A 132 -16.79 -11.06 -18.38
N ARG A 133 -17.80 -10.19 -18.24
CA ARG A 133 -19.23 -10.53 -18.30
C ARG A 133 -19.85 -10.00 -19.58
N ASP A 134 -21.13 -10.29 -19.80
CA ASP A 134 -21.91 -9.89 -20.99
C ASP A 134 -21.96 -8.37 -21.26
N ILE A 135 -21.60 -7.54 -20.26
CA ILE A 135 -21.43 -6.08 -20.42
C ILE A 135 -20.12 -5.69 -21.14
N ASN A 136 -19.27 -6.66 -21.51
CA ASN A 136 -18.05 -6.50 -22.31
C ASN A 136 -16.99 -5.55 -21.72
N ILE A 137 -16.94 -5.41 -20.39
CA ILE A 137 -15.86 -4.70 -19.69
C ILE A 137 -14.80 -5.72 -19.25
N PRO A 138 -13.54 -5.60 -19.69
CA PRO A 138 -12.47 -6.51 -19.29
C PRO A 138 -12.23 -6.47 -17.77
N VAL A 139 -12.38 -7.61 -17.11
CA VAL A 139 -12.08 -7.78 -15.68
C VAL A 139 -11.21 -9.01 -15.52
N VAL A 140 -10.14 -8.88 -14.73
CA VAL A 140 -9.24 -10.00 -14.44
C VAL A 140 -9.00 -10.14 -12.95
N ARG A 141 -8.84 -11.38 -12.50
CA ARG A 141 -8.25 -11.69 -11.19
C ARG A 141 -6.82 -12.15 -11.42
N VAL A 142 -5.84 -11.37 -10.98
CA VAL A 142 -4.43 -11.77 -10.99
C VAL A 142 -4.11 -12.49 -9.67
N ILE A 143 -3.38 -13.60 -9.77
CA ILE A 143 -2.93 -14.42 -8.65
C ILE A 143 -1.42 -14.58 -8.80
N ILE A 144 -0.68 -13.99 -7.88
CA ILE A 144 0.78 -14.12 -7.80
C ILE A 144 1.06 -14.97 -6.56
N PRO A 145 1.38 -16.27 -6.70
CA PRO A 145 1.72 -17.11 -5.57
C PRO A 145 2.86 -16.51 -4.76
N GLN A 146 2.90 -16.83 -3.47
CA GLN A 146 3.95 -16.39 -2.53
C GLN A 146 3.96 -14.88 -2.20
N MET A 147 3.20 -14.04 -2.92
CA MET A 147 2.95 -12.66 -2.48
C MET A 147 2.06 -12.64 -1.24
N GLU A 148 2.42 -11.79 -0.30
CA GLU A 148 1.76 -11.71 1.00
C GLU A 148 0.45 -10.91 0.91
N VAL A 149 -0.53 -11.33 1.71
CA VAL A 149 -1.83 -10.63 1.85
C VAL A 149 -2.18 -10.36 3.31
N TYR A 150 -1.20 -10.47 4.21
CA TYR A 150 -1.37 -10.36 5.66
C TYR A 150 -2.01 -9.04 6.11
N SER A 151 -1.76 -7.94 5.39
CA SER A 151 -2.38 -6.64 5.67
C SER A 151 -3.90 -6.62 5.44
N VAL A 152 -4.42 -7.56 4.65
CA VAL A 152 -5.84 -7.74 4.37
C VAL A 152 -6.44 -8.85 5.23
N ASP A 153 -5.70 -9.95 5.41
CA ASP A 153 -6.14 -11.13 6.17
C ASP A 153 -4.98 -11.66 7.03
N THR A 154 -5.06 -11.41 8.34
CA THR A 154 -4.00 -11.76 9.29
C THR A 154 -3.89 -13.27 9.54
N SER A 155 -4.86 -14.07 9.12
CA SER A 155 -4.74 -15.53 9.16
C SER A 155 -3.84 -16.09 8.06
N ARG A 156 -3.57 -15.29 7.02
CA ARG A 156 -2.82 -15.69 5.83
C ARG A 156 -1.38 -15.20 5.89
N ILE A 157 -0.53 -15.97 6.57
CA ILE A 157 0.91 -15.72 6.68
C ILE A 157 1.66 -16.64 5.73
N GLY A 158 2.26 -16.06 4.69
CA GLY A 158 3.11 -16.76 3.74
C GLY A 158 4.51 -17.06 4.29
N ASN A 159 5.28 -17.85 3.54
CA ASN A 159 6.61 -18.27 3.95
C ASN A 159 7.60 -17.11 4.03
N ARG A 160 7.40 -16.04 3.26
CA ARG A 160 8.30 -14.88 3.23
C ARG A 160 8.19 -14.08 4.53
N LEU A 161 6.98 -13.95 5.07
CA LEU A 161 6.79 -13.39 6.41
C LEU A 161 7.22 -14.36 7.50
N LYS A 162 6.95 -15.68 7.41
CA LYS A 162 7.40 -16.63 8.46
C LYS A 162 8.91 -16.65 8.66
N GLN A 163 9.68 -16.45 7.60
CA GLN A 163 11.15 -16.41 7.67
C GLN A 163 11.68 -15.08 8.22
N LYS A 164 10.89 -14.01 8.15
CA LYS A 164 11.20 -12.72 8.77
C LYS A 164 10.50 -12.66 10.12
N ASP A 165 11.21 -13.01 11.19
CA ASP A 165 10.69 -13.10 12.57
C ASP A 165 9.57 -12.05 12.86
N PRO A 166 8.30 -12.48 13.00
CA PRO A 166 7.15 -11.57 13.05
C PRO A 166 7.09 -10.73 14.35
N ILE A 167 8.00 -10.96 15.30
CA ILE A 167 8.06 -10.27 16.60
C ILE A 167 8.93 -9.01 16.55
N ALA A 168 9.79 -8.86 15.53
CA ALA A 168 10.47 -7.59 15.32
C ALA A 168 9.48 -6.61 14.68
N GLY A 169 9.15 -5.52 15.39
CA GLY A 169 8.33 -4.40 14.89
C GLY A 169 8.99 -3.60 13.75
N SER A 170 9.42 -4.29 12.70
CA SER A 170 10.09 -3.82 11.50
C SER A 170 9.31 -4.16 10.22
N LEU A 171 8.05 -4.55 10.34
CA LEU A 171 7.13 -4.47 9.22
C LEU A 171 6.67 -3.02 9.14
N ILE A 172 7.25 -2.31 8.17
CA ILE A 172 7.17 -0.87 7.84
C ILE A 172 8.34 -0.06 8.41
#